data_AF-A0AAV7RBN0-F1
#
_entry.id   AF-A0AAV7RBN0-F1
#
_cell.length_a   1.000
_cell.length_b   1.000
_cell.length_c   1.000
_cell.angle_alpha   90.00
_cell.angle_beta   90.00
_cell.angle_gamma   90.00
#
_symmetry.space_group_name_H-M   'P 1'
#
loop_
_entity.id
_entity.type
_entity.pdbx_description
1 polymer ?
#
loop_
_entity_poly.entity_id
_entity_poly.type
_entity_poly.pdbx_seq_one_letter_code
_entity_poly.pdbx_strand_id
1 'polypeptide(L)'
;MNRTKKDGERVQYNHKIYNLHSKVQPYVRILAPEEALTMHEKAWNACPYCRTLITNEYIKDDFLIKTETWHKPDLGTQENVHKLGPEVWKNVEVVHIGIADRHQVLTKDYKPDEDPSKYKSLKIGRGPLGPDWKKVLGQQRDCPHICAYKLVTVKFKWRGLQNKVENFIHKQECRLFTNFHWQLFCWLDRWVELTMEDIRRMEDETKRELDEM
;
A
#
# COMPACT_ATOMS: atom_id res chain seq x y z
N MET A 1 -7.61 19.60 2.80
CA MET A 1 -7.68 18.64 1.69
C MET A 1 -8.25 19.35 0.47
N ASN A 2 -7.48 19.51 -0.60
CA ASN A 2 -7.91 20.30 -1.77
C ASN A 2 -8.57 19.37 -2.79
N ARG A 3 -9.87 19.53 -3.01
CA ARG A 3 -10.60 18.82 -4.06
C ARG A 3 -10.29 19.52 -5.39
N THR A 4 -9.63 18.83 -6.31
CA THR A 4 -9.52 19.29 -7.69
C THR A 4 -10.35 18.38 -8.58
N LYS A 5 -11.32 18.96 -9.29
CA LYS A 5 -11.90 18.32 -10.46
C LYS A 5 -10.85 18.42 -11.56
N LYS A 6 -10.15 17.34 -11.85
CA LYS A 6 -9.43 17.22 -13.11
C LYS A 6 -10.28 16.31 -13.99
N ASP A 7 -10.73 16.81 -15.12
CA ASP A 7 -11.45 16.05 -16.16
C ASP A 7 -12.78 15.39 -15.71
N GLY A 8 -13.48 16.00 -14.74
CA GLY A 8 -14.81 15.57 -14.30
C GLY A 8 -14.83 14.48 -13.21
N GLU A 9 -13.70 13.82 -12.94
CA GLU A 9 -13.59 12.84 -11.86
C GLU A 9 -13.34 13.53 -10.50
N ARG A 10 -14.07 13.08 -9.46
CA ARG A 10 -13.84 13.53 -8.08
C ARG A 10 -12.59 12.84 -7.54
N VAL A 11 -11.47 13.55 -7.53
CA VAL A 11 -10.21 13.06 -6.96
C VAL A 11 -10.06 13.55 -5.51
N GLN A 12 -9.76 12.63 -4.60
CA GLN A 12 -9.29 12.97 -3.26
C GLN A 12 -7.77 13.11 -3.29
N TYR A 13 -7.28 14.32 -3.04
CA TYR A 13 -5.85 14.62 -2.98
C TYR A 13 -5.37 14.70 -1.53
N ASN A 14 -4.34 13.92 -1.22
CA ASN A 14 -3.65 13.94 0.06
C ASN A 14 -2.17 14.26 -0.14
N HIS A 15 -1.62 15.07 0.76
CA HIS A 15 -0.19 15.32 0.86
C HIS A 15 0.23 15.04 2.30
N LYS A 16 1.10 14.04 2.48
CA LYS A 16 1.67 13.65 3.77
C LYS A 16 3.19 13.82 3.73
N ILE A 17 3.78 14.06 4.90
CA ILE A 17 5.22 14.13 5.08
C ILE A 17 5.61 13.02 6.05
N TYR A 18 6.45 12.09 5.61
CA TYR A 18 7.01 11.06 6.46
C TYR A 18 8.38 11.50 6.96
N ASN A 19 8.49 11.74 8.27
CA ASN A 19 9.78 11.93 8.92
C ASN A 19 10.35 10.56 9.32
N LEU A 20 11.40 10.12 8.62
CA LEU A 20 12.00 8.80 8.83
C LEU A 20 13.14 8.82 9.85
N HIS A 21 13.49 9.96 10.44
CA HIS A 21 14.65 10.10 11.32
C HIS A 21 14.63 9.07 12.46
N SER A 22 13.50 8.90 13.16
CA SER A 22 13.37 7.92 14.24
C SER A 22 13.21 6.46 13.78
N LYS A 23 12.99 6.21 12.49
CA LYS A 23 12.62 4.90 11.93
C LYS A 23 13.71 4.25 11.07
N VAL A 24 14.71 5.01 10.61
CA VAL A 24 15.87 4.46 9.89
C VAL A 24 16.93 3.89 10.84
N GLN A 25 17.80 3.02 10.32
CA GLN A 25 18.91 2.42 11.06
C GLN A 25 19.91 3.50 11.52
N PRO A 26 20.56 3.37 12.69
CA PRO A 26 21.38 4.43 13.27
C PRO A 26 22.46 4.99 12.35
N TYR A 27 23.15 4.14 11.59
CA TYR A 27 24.21 4.60 10.67
C TYR A 27 23.67 5.49 9.54
N VAL A 28 22.40 5.35 9.15
CA VAL A 28 21.77 6.19 8.11
C VAL A 28 21.58 7.62 8.64
N ARG A 29 21.24 7.77 9.92
CA ARG A 29 21.04 9.10 10.55
C ARG A 29 22.33 9.90 10.64
N ILE A 30 23.46 9.22 10.81
CA ILE A 30 24.79 9.87 10.91
C ILE A 30 25.26 10.33 9.53
N LEU A 31 24.93 9.59 8.47
CA LEU A 31 25.45 9.79 7.12
C LEU A 31 24.54 10.66 6.24
N ALA A 32 23.25 10.73 6.53
CA ALA A 32 22.27 11.45 5.74
C ALA A 32 21.87 12.77 6.42
N PRO A 33 21.82 13.90 5.69
CA PRO A 33 21.24 15.12 6.24
C PRO A 33 19.75 14.92 6.56
N GLU A 34 19.20 15.72 7.45
CA GLU A 34 17.82 15.55 7.94
C GLU A 34 16.79 15.63 6.79
N GLU A 35 17.03 16.49 5.82
CA GLU A 35 16.22 16.67 4.61
C GLU A 35 16.20 15.41 3.73
N ALA A 36 17.26 14.59 3.78
CA ALA A 36 17.30 13.30 3.08
C ALA A 36 16.44 12.22 3.77
N LEU A 37 15.96 12.46 4.99
CA LEU A 37 15.11 11.56 5.77
C LEU A 37 13.64 11.99 5.81
N THR A 38 13.31 13.09 5.13
CA THR A 38 11.94 13.58 4.98
C THR A 38 11.39 13.22 3.61
N MET A 39 10.31 12.44 3.57
CA MET A 39 9.68 11.99 2.32
C MET A 39 8.32 12.65 2.14
N HIS A 40 8.04 13.18 0.97
CA HIS A 40 6.76 13.81 0.63
C HIS A 40 5.92 12.83 -0.17
N GLU A 41 4.82 12.35 0.41
CA GLU A 41 3.83 11.53 -0.27
C GLU A 41 2.70 12.43 -0.80
N LYS A 42 2.48 12.39 -2.11
CA LYS A 42 1.31 12.98 -2.77
C LYS A 42 0.47 11.86 -3.37
N ALA A 43 -0.79 11.76 -2.96
CA ALA A 43 -1.71 10.73 -3.42
C ALA A 43 -2.95 11.34 -4.07
N TRP A 44 -3.32 10.82 -5.23
CA TRP A 44 -4.54 11.11 -5.97
C TRP A 44 -5.40 9.85 -5.96
N ASN A 45 -6.40 9.82 -5.09
CA ASN A 45 -7.31 8.71 -4.95
C ASN A 45 -8.59 8.98 -5.75
N ALA A 46 -8.80 8.20 -6.81
CA ALA A 46 -9.95 8.25 -7.70
C ALA A 46 -10.45 6.82 -7.95
N CYS A 47 -10.91 6.17 -6.87
CA CYS A 47 -11.35 4.77 -6.90
C CYS A 47 -12.25 4.52 -8.14
N PRO A 48 -11.93 3.53 -8.98
CA PRO A 48 -11.04 2.37 -8.73
C PRO A 48 -9.53 2.58 -8.98
N TYR A 49 -9.10 3.74 -9.48
CA TYR A 49 -7.69 4.03 -9.73
C TYR A 49 -7.08 4.97 -8.68
N CYS A 50 -5.88 4.64 -8.20
CA CYS A 50 -5.13 5.51 -7.30
C CYS A 50 -3.70 5.69 -7.81
N ARG A 51 -3.16 6.89 -7.65
CA ARG A 51 -1.75 7.18 -7.91
C ARG A 51 -1.13 7.85 -6.70
N THR A 52 -0.02 7.31 -6.24
CA THR A 52 0.79 7.87 -5.15
C THR A 52 2.21 8.12 -5.65
N LEU A 53 2.76 9.28 -5.32
CA LEU A 53 4.14 9.67 -5.58
C LEU A 53 4.82 10.01 -4.26
N ILE A 54 5.94 9.38 -3.98
CA ILE A 54 6.80 9.70 -2.85
C ILE A 54 8.10 10.28 -3.42
N THR A 55 8.42 11.50 -3.02
CA THR A 55 9.60 12.26 -3.46
C THR A 55 10.41 12.73 -2.26
N ASN A 56 11.68 13.05 -2.48
CA ASN A 56 12.57 13.59 -1.46
C ASN A 56 13.20 14.89 -1.98
N GLU A 57 13.12 15.96 -1.18
CA GLU A 57 13.56 17.29 -1.62
C GLU A 57 15.09 17.39 -1.75
N TYR A 58 15.84 16.61 -0.97
CA TYR A 58 17.30 16.58 -1.02
C TYR A 58 17.85 15.87 -2.27
N ILE A 59 17.31 14.69 -2.60
CA ILE A 59 17.72 13.88 -3.76
C ILE A 59 17.06 14.38 -5.06
N LYS A 60 15.98 15.15 -4.96
CA LYS A 60 15.26 15.77 -6.09
C LYS A 60 14.81 14.70 -7.12
N ASP A 61 15.06 14.95 -8.39
CA ASP A 61 14.63 14.10 -9.51
C ASP A 61 15.28 12.71 -9.49
N ASP A 62 16.34 12.53 -8.72
CA ASP A 62 17.05 11.25 -8.62
C ASP A 62 16.39 10.27 -7.64
N PHE A 63 15.30 10.66 -6.97
CA PHE A 63 14.49 9.76 -6.14
C PHE A 63 13.00 9.83 -6.47
N LEU A 64 12.39 8.66 -6.68
CA LEU A 64 10.95 8.52 -6.84
C LEU A 64 10.50 7.13 -6.38
N ILE A 65 9.44 7.07 -5.58
CA ILE A 65 8.61 5.86 -5.45
C ILE A 65 7.23 6.23 -5.97
N LYS A 66 6.80 5.56 -7.04
CA LYS A 66 5.47 5.74 -7.62
C LYS A 66 4.69 4.45 -7.48
N THR A 67 3.52 4.52 -6.89
CA THR A 67 2.58 3.40 -6.80
C THR A 67 1.32 3.75 -7.55
N GLU A 68 1.03 3.01 -8.62
CA GLU A 68 -0.21 3.11 -9.38
C GLU A 68 -1.05 1.88 -9.09
N THR A 69 -2.29 2.07 -8.67
CA THR A 69 -3.16 0.96 -8.25
C THR A 69 -4.45 0.94 -9.07
N TRP A 70 -4.78 -0.22 -9.63
CA TRP A 70 -6.13 -0.53 -10.08
C TRP A 70 -6.78 -1.51 -9.10
N HIS A 71 -7.99 -1.20 -8.66
CA HIS A 71 -8.85 -2.14 -7.95
C HIS A 71 -9.83 -2.75 -8.95
N LYS A 72 -9.77 -4.07 -9.16
CA LYS A 72 -10.62 -4.78 -10.12
C LYS A 72 -11.44 -5.86 -9.42
N PRO A 73 -12.71 -6.09 -9.82
CA PRO A 73 -13.55 -7.13 -9.25
C PRO A 73 -13.22 -8.50 -9.88
N ASP A 74 -11.99 -8.97 -9.65
CA ASP A 74 -11.49 -10.25 -10.13
C ASP A 74 -10.58 -10.91 -9.08
N LEU A 75 -9.97 -12.04 -9.46
CA LEU A 75 -9.04 -12.81 -8.62
C LEU A 75 -7.57 -12.61 -8.99
N GLY A 76 -7.22 -11.49 -9.64
CA GLY A 76 -5.82 -11.22 -9.99
C GLY A 76 -5.36 -11.88 -11.29
N THR A 77 -6.27 -12.15 -12.23
CA THR A 77 -5.98 -12.89 -13.48
C THR A 77 -5.70 -12.01 -14.69
N GLN A 78 -5.96 -10.70 -14.62
CA GLN A 78 -5.62 -9.75 -15.69
C GLN A 78 -4.11 -9.47 -15.73
N GLU A 79 -3.50 -9.71 -16.88
CA GLU A 79 -2.13 -9.30 -17.19
C GLU A 79 -2.08 -7.83 -17.63
N ASN A 80 -1.01 -7.12 -17.27
CA ASN A 80 -0.73 -5.75 -17.71
C ASN A 80 -1.93 -4.79 -17.64
N VAL A 81 -2.69 -4.80 -16.54
CA VAL A 81 -3.88 -3.93 -16.35
C VAL A 81 -3.57 -2.43 -16.47
N HIS A 82 -2.31 -2.05 -16.23
CA HIS A 82 -1.80 -0.68 -16.39
C HIS A 82 -1.48 -0.30 -17.84
N LYS A 83 -1.61 -1.24 -18.79
CA LYS A 83 -1.40 -1.05 -20.22
C LYS A 83 -0.02 -0.48 -20.55
N LEU A 84 1.01 -0.97 -19.87
CA LEU A 84 2.40 -0.63 -20.16
C LEU A 84 2.79 -1.13 -21.56
N GLY A 85 3.70 -0.42 -22.23
CA GLY A 85 4.27 -0.88 -23.49
C GLY A 85 4.98 -2.23 -23.34
N PRO A 86 5.02 -3.10 -24.37
CA PRO A 86 5.57 -4.45 -24.27
C PRO A 86 7.02 -4.49 -23.73
N GLU A 87 7.84 -3.52 -24.15
CA GLU A 87 9.24 -3.40 -23.75
C GLU A 87 9.44 -3.07 -22.26
N VAL A 88 8.48 -2.37 -21.64
CA VAL A 88 8.50 -2.10 -20.21
C VAL A 88 7.91 -3.30 -19.46
N TRP A 89 6.78 -3.82 -19.94
CA TRP A 89 6.05 -4.92 -19.29
C TRP A 89 6.90 -6.18 -19.12
N LYS A 90 7.73 -6.54 -20.11
CA LYS A 90 8.61 -7.72 -20.01
C LYS A 90 9.62 -7.67 -18.85
N ASN A 91 9.90 -6.48 -18.31
CA ASN A 91 10.81 -6.27 -17.19
C ASN A 91 10.08 -6.09 -15.85
N VAL A 92 8.75 -6.19 -15.83
CA VAL A 92 7.94 -6.11 -14.62
C VAL A 92 7.86 -7.48 -13.97
N GLU A 93 8.33 -7.58 -12.73
CA GLU A 93 8.11 -8.76 -11.89
C GLU A 93 6.71 -8.73 -11.27
N VAL A 94 5.94 -9.80 -11.45
CA VAL A 94 4.62 -9.97 -10.83
C VAL A 94 4.78 -10.74 -9.52
N VAL A 95 4.44 -10.09 -8.41
CA VAL A 95 4.50 -10.69 -7.06
C VAL A 95 3.09 -10.82 -6.49
N HIS A 96 2.69 -12.05 -6.15
CA HIS A 96 1.39 -12.32 -5.54
C HIS A 96 1.46 -12.30 -4.01
N ILE A 97 0.78 -11.33 -3.40
CA ILE A 97 0.62 -11.26 -1.95
C ILE A 97 -0.56 -12.13 -1.51
N GLY A 98 -0.29 -13.10 -0.65
CA GLY A 98 -1.28 -14.00 -0.04
C GLY A 98 -1.60 -13.57 1.39
N ILE A 99 -2.76 -12.97 1.61
CA ILE A 99 -3.14 -12.48 2.95
C ILE A 99 -3.39 -13.59 3.99
N ALA A 100 -3.44 -14.86 3.59
CA ALA A 100 -3.54 -16.00 4.48
C ALA A 100 -2.25 -16.84 4.53
N ASP A 101 -1.19 -16.40 3.83
CA ASP A 101 0.08 -17.13 3.76
C ASP A 101 1.04 -16.62 4.83
N ARG A 102 1.17 -17.39 5.91
CA ARG A 102 2.02 -17.06 7.05
C ARG A 102 3.50 -16.91 6.67
N HIS A 103 3.96 -17.55 5.60
CA HIS A 103 5.37 -17.46 5.17
C HIS A 103 5.74 -16.10 4.59
N GLN A 104 4.75 -15.31 4.16
CA GLN A 104 4.98 -13.97 3.61
C GLN A 104 5.13 -12.88 4.69
N VAL A 105 4.84 -13.20 5.95
CA VAL A 105 4.99 -12.28 7.09
C VAL A 105 6.24 -12.62 7.89
N LEU A 106 7.08 -11.61 8.10
CA LEU A 106 8.29 -11.75 8.91
C LEU A 106 7.93 -12.08 10.37
N THR A 107 8.71 -12.93 11.02
CA THR A 107 8.48 -13.32 12.42
C THR A 107 8.30 -12.12 13.36
N LYS A 108 9.09 -11.05 13.18
CA LYS A 108 9.03 -9.83 13.99
C LYS A 108 7.77 -8.96 13.75
N ASP A 109 7.09 -9.16 12.64
CA ASP A 109 5.86 -8.41 12.30
C ASP A 109 4.60 -9.20 12.64
N TYR A 110 4.74 -10.49 12.94
CA TYR A 110 3.60 -11.35 13.21
C TYR A 110 2.93 -10.99 14.53
N LYS A 111 1.62 -10.75 14.45
CA LYS A 111 0.76 -10.61 15.61
C LYS A 111 -0.42 -11.58 15.50
N PRO A 112 -0.67 -12.44 16.50
CA PRO A 112 -1.74 -13.43 16.43
C PRO A 112 -3.15 -12.85 16.21
N ASP A 113 -3.41 -11.64 16.69
CA ASP A 113 -4.68 -10.92 16.55
C ASP A 113 -4.85 -10.22 15.19
N GLU A 114 -3.79 -10.14 14.39
CA GLU A 114 -3.79 -9.61 13.02
C GLU A 114 -3.59 -10.72 11.98
N ASP A 115 -3.86 -11.98 12.33
CA ASP A 115 -3.71 -13.17 11.47
C ASP A 115 -5.04 -13.57 10.79
N PRO A 116 -5.17 -13.38 9.46
CA PRO A 116 -6.41 -13.71 8.75
C PRO A 116 -6.79 -15.20 8.75
N SER A 117 -5.83 -16.09 9.02
CA SER A 117 -6.09 -17.52 9.17
C SER A 117 -6.74 -17.89 10.52
N LYS A 118 -6.78 -16.93 11.46
CA LYS A 118 -7.37 -17.08 12.80
C LYS A 118 -8.55 -16.14 13.02
N TYR A 119 -8.60 -15.03 12.30
CA TYR A 119 -9.66 -14.03 12.43
C TYR A 119 -10.96 -14.46 11.74
N LYS A 120 -12.08 -14.31 12.45
CA LYS A 120 -13.43 -14.42 11.90
C LYS A 120 -14.23 -13.18 12.28
N SER A 121 -14.78 -12.50 11.28
CA SER A 121 -15.67 -11.36 11.47
C SER A 121 -16.95 -11.80 12.18
N LEU A 122 -17.30 -11.10 13.26
CA LEU A 122 -18.55 -11.28 13.99
C LEU A 122 -19.72 -10.59 13.28
N LYS A 123 -19.45 -9.49 12.55
CA LYS A 123 -20.50 -8.71 11.87
C LYS A 123 -20.99 -9.34 10.57
N ILE A 124 -20.07 -9.86 9.75
CA ILE A 124 -20.38 -10.36 8.41
C ILE A 124 -19.91 -11.81 8.16
N GLY A 125 -19.38 -12.48 9.19
CA GLY A 125 -19.10 -13.92 9.17
C GLY A 125 -17.92 -14.36 8.30
N ARG A 126 -17.19 -13.44 7.64
CA ARG A 126 -16.03 -13.77 6.80
C ARG A 126 -14.84 -14.24 7.63
N GLY A 127 -14.07 -15.17 7.05
CA GLY A 127 -12.94 -15.81 7.72
C GLY A 127 -13.36 -16.97 8.65
N PRO A 128 -12.39 -17.71 9.21
CA PRO A 128 -10.95 -17.60 8.95
C PRO A 128 -10.56 -18.03 7.53
N LEU A 129 -9.47 -17.46 7.02
CA LEU A 129 -8.94 -17.79 5.69
C LEU A 129 -7.99 -19.00 5.78
N GLY A 130 -8.48 -20.17 5.39
CA GLY A 130 -7.66 -21.38 5.25
C GLY A 130 -6.75 -21.36 4.01
N PRO A 131 -5.85 -22.34 3.83
CA PRO A 131 -4.90 -22.38 2.70
C PRO A 131 -5.56 -22.29 1.31
N ASP A 132 -6.73 -22.91 1.13
CA ASP A 132 -7.47 -22.93 -0.14
C ASP A 132 -8.53 -21.83 -0.28
N TRP A 133 -8.50 -20.79 0.57
CA TRP A 133 -9.55 -19.75 0.61
C TRP A 133 -9.82 -19.11 -0.76
N LYS A 134 -8.79 -18.91 -1.60
CA LYS A 134 -8.95 -18.35 -2.95
C LYS A 134 -9.76 -19.27 -3.88
N LYS A 135 -9.55 -20.59 -3.79
CA LYS A 135 -10.29 -21.58 -4.60
C LYS A 135 -11.76 -21.61 -4.17
N VAL A 136 -12.00 -21.64 -2.86
CA VAL A 136 -13.36 -21.60 -2.29
C VAL A 136 -14.06 -20.29 -2.69
N LEU A 137 -13.37 -19.16 -2.61
CA LEU A 137 -13.89 -17.86 -3.01
C LEU A 137 -14.32 -17.81 -4.47
N GLY A 138 -13.51 -18.37 -5.38
CA GLY A 138 -13.85 -18.44 -6.81
C GLY A 138 -15.08 -19.31 -7.13
N GLN A 139 -15.52 -20.15 -6.19
CA GLN A 139 -16.73 -20.97 -6.31
C GLN A 139 -17.97 -20.31 -5.68
N GLN A 140 -17.77 -19.30 -4.82
CA GLN A 140 -18.84 -18.61 -4.12
C GLN A 140 -19.38 -17.45 -4.96
N ARG A 141 -20.69 -17.44 -5.23
CA ARG A 141 -21.35 -16.34 -5.97
C ARG A 141 -21.60 -15.11 -5.11
N ASP A 142 -21.84 -15.30 -3.81
CA ASP A 142 -22.30 -14.24 -2.91
C ASP A 142 -21.18 -13.65 -2.02
N CYS A 143 -19.92 -13.98 -2.30
CA CYS A 143 -18.78 -13.46 -1.57
C CYS A 143 -17.99 -12.47 -2.45
N PRO A 144 -18.11 -11.15 -2.20
CA PRO A 144 -17.47 -10.15 -3.03
C PRO A 144 -15.96 -10.21 -2.86
N HIS A 145 -15.25 -10.07 -3.97
CA HIS A 145 -13.81 -10.15 -4.04
C HIS A 145 -13.26 -9.12 -5.03
N ILE A 146 -12.07 -8.65 -4.72
CA ILE A 146 -11.36 -7.65 -5.52
C ILE A 146 -9.88 -8.03 -5.52
N CYS A 147 -9.18 -7.68 -6.60
CA CYS A 147 -7.73 -7.66 -6.64
C CYS A 147 -7.23 -6.21 -6.73
N ALA A 148 -6.21 -5.88 -5.92
CA ALA A 148 -5.49 -4.62 -6.00
C ALA A 148 -4.19 -4.81 -6.78
N TYR A 149 -4.16 -4.31 -8.01
CA TYR A 149 -3.00 -4.35 -8.89
C TYR A 149 -2.09 -3.14 -8.66
N LYS A 150 -1.17 -3.27 -7.70
CA LYS A 150 -0.22 -2.21 -7.32
C LYS A 150 1.05 -2.29 -8.15
N LEU A 151 1.16 -1.44 -9.17
CA LEU A 151 2.39 -1.24 -9.93
C LEU A 151 3.29 -0.26 -9.19
N VAL A 152 4.41 -0.77 -8.67
CA VAL A 152 5.42 0.04 -7.96
C VAL A 152 6.58 0.32 -8.91
N THR A 153 6.92 1.59 -9.08
CA THR A 153 8.12 2.05 -9.80
C THR A 153 9.03 2.74 -8.79
N VAL A 154 10.27 2.28 -8.67
CA VAL A 154 11.29 2.91 -7.83
C VAL A 154 12.39 3.46 -8.72
N LYS A 155 12.83 4.68 -8.44
CA LYS A 155 14.01 5.31 -9.00
C LYS A 155 14.87 5.80 -7.84
N PHE A 156 16.12 5.40 -7.79
CA PHE A 156 17.11 5.97 -6.87
C PHE A 156 18.48 6.05 -7.56
N LYS A 157 18.79 7.20 -8.15
CA LYS A 157 20.03 7.41 -8.89
C LYS A 157 21.11 7.97 -7.96
N TRP A 158 21.85 7.06 -7.33
CA TRP A 158 23.02 7.40 -6.51
C TRP A 158 24.19 6.49 -6.84
N ARG A 159 25.36 7.08 -7.12
CA ARG A 159 26.55 6.33 -7.56
C ARG A 159 26.95 5.29 -6.50
N GLY A 160 26.96 4.02 -6.89
CA GLY A 160 27.34 2.88 -6.04
C GLY A 160 26.24 2.34 -5.11
N LEU A 161 25.07 2.99 -5.04
CA LEU A 161 23.99 2.56 -4.15
C LEU A 161 22.65 2.24 -4.87
N GLN A 162 22.50 2.63 -6.14
CA GLN A 162 21.26 2.48 -6.93
C GLN A 162 20.56 1.13 -6.74
N ASN A 163 21.13 0.05 -7.29
CA ASN A 163 20.48 -1.27 -7.29
C ASN A 163 20.19 -1.78 -5.87
N LYS A 164 21.05 -1.49 -4.90
CA LYS A 164 20.89 -1.94 -3.51
C LYS A 164 19.70 -1.25 -2.85
N VAL A 165 19.54 0.05 -3.06
CA VAL A 165 18.46 0.85 -2.47
C VAL A 165 17.14 0.61 -3.18
N GLU A 166 17.12 0.53 -4.52
CA GLU A 166 15.90 0.22 -5.29
C GLU A 166 15.32 -1.14 -4.87
N ASN A 167 16.16 -2.18 -4.79
CA ASN A 167 15.75 -3.50 -4.30
C ASN A 167 15.29 -3.48 -2.83
N PHE A 168 15.96 -2.69 -1.98
CA PHE A 168 15.55 -2.55 -0.59
C PHE A 168 14.15 -1.92 -0.48
N ILE A 169 13.88 -0.86 -1.24
CA ILE A 169 12.57 -0.19 -1.26
C ILE A 169 11.49 -1.14 -1.73
N HIS A 170 11.69 -1.87 -2.85
CA HIS A 170 10.71 -2.86 -3.32
C HIS A 170 10.39 -3.92 -2.26
N LYS A 171 11.40 -4.39 -1.50
CA LYS A 171 11.18 -5.31 -0.39
C LYS A 171 10.38 -4.68 0.77
N GLN A 172 10.61 -3.41 1.08
CA GLN A 172 9.82 -2.72 2.11
C GLN A 172 8.38 -2.46 1.65
N GLU A 173 8.15 -2.08 0.39
CA GLU A 173 6.81 -1.91 -0.19
C GLU A 173 6.03 -3.22 -0.17
N CYS A 174 6.66 -4.33 -0.59
CA CYS A 174 6.04 -5.65 -0.53
C CYS A 174 5.67 -6.02 0.92
N ARG A 175 6.59 -5.85 1.87
CA ARG A 175 6.33 -6.07 3.31
C ARG A 175 5.21 -5.18 3.85
N LEU A 176 5.18 -3.91 3.48
CA LEU A 176 4.14 -2.96 3.86
C LEU A 176 2.77 -3.42 3.35
N PHE A 177 2.67 -3.79 2.06
CA PHE A 177 1.42 -4.27 1.48
C PHE A 177 0.96 -5.57 2.13
N THR A 178 1.86 -6.52 2.40
CA THR A 178 1.49 -7.76 3.10
C THR A 178 0.88 -7.47 4.47
N ASN A 179 1.60 -6.71 5.31
CA ASN A 179 1.15 -6.41 6.67
C ASN A 179 -0.12 -5.56 6.68
N PHE A 180 -0.21 -4.56 5.79
CA PHE A 180 -1.38 -3.69 5.67
C PHE A 180 -2.65 -4.48 5.32
N HIS A 181 -2.60 -5.37 4.32
CA HIS A 181 -3.81 -6.12 3.92
C HIS A 181 -4.17 -7.23 4.91
N TRP A 182 -3.19 -7.78 5.65
CA TRP A 182 -3.46 -8.65 6.79
C TRP A 182 -4.29 -7.93 7.86
N GLN A 183 -3.82 -6.75 8.27
CA GLN A 183 -4.50 -5.90 9.25
C GLN A 183 -5.87 -5.45 8.74
N LEU A 184 -5.95 -4.99 7.49
CA LEU A 184 -7.19 -4.54 6.87
C LEU A 184 -8.29 -5.61 6.96
N PHE A 185 -7.95 -6.88 6.70
CA PHE A 185 -8.89 -7.99 6.84
C PHE A 185 -9.26 -8.26 8.29
N CYS A 186 -8.29 -8.30 9.21
CA CYS A 186 -8.56 -8.56 10.63
C CYS A 186 -9.26 -7.40 11.35
N TRP A 187 -9.28 -6.21 10.74
CA TRP A 187 -10.02 -5.06 11.24
C TRP A 187 -11.38 -4.89 10.57
N LEU A 188 -11.85 -5.88 9.81
CA LEU A 188 -13.11 -5.81 9.06
C LEU A 188 -14.29 -5.34 9.93
N ASP A 189 -14.43 -5.85 11.14
CA ASP A 189 -15.53 -5.45 12.04
C ASP A 189 -15.44 -3.99 12.51
N ARG A 190 -14.25 -3.38 12.43
CA ARG A 190 -14.02 -1.97 12.80
C ARG A 190 -14.44 -1.00 11.70
N TRP A 191 -14.41 -1.41 10.43
CA TRP A 191 -14.62 -0.50 9.31
C TRP A 191 -15.76 -0.87 8.36
N VAL A 192 -16.27 -2.11 8.38
CA VAL A 192 -17.27 -2.60 7.39
C VAL A 192 -18.58 -1.82 7.39
N GLU A 193 -18.96 -1.22 8.52
CA GLU A 193 -20.19 -0.41 8.67
C GLU A 193 -19.93 1.10 8.56
N LEU A 194 -18.67 1.54 8.37
CA LEU A 194 -18.36 2.96 8.26
C LEU A 194 -18.81 3.51 6.92
N THR A 195 -19.44 4.68 6.95
CA THR A 195 -19.74 5.44 5.74
C THR A 195 -18.51 6.25 5.30
N MET A 196 -18.51 6.70 4.04
CA MET A 196 -17.46 7.63 3.59
C MET A 196 -17.47 8.97 4.35
N GLU A 197 -18.57 9.33 5.00
CA GLU A 197 -18.63 10.50 5.87
C GLU A 197 -17.90 10.25 7.19
N ASP A 198 -18.09 9.07 7.80
CA ASP A 198 -17.35 8.67 9.00
C ASP A 198 -15.84 8.62 8.75
N ILE A 199 -15.43 8.05 7.60
CA ILE A 199 -14.02 8.02 7.20
C ILE A 199 -13.43 9.43 7.11
N ARG A 200 -14.16 10.39 6.55
CA ARG A 200 -13.69 11.79 6.45
C ARG A 200 -13.53 12.45 7.82
N ARG A 201 -14.49 12.21 8.73
CA ARG A 201 -14.41 12.71 10.11
C ARG A 201 -13.17 12.15 10.81
N MET A 202 -12.93 10.84 10.68
CA MET A 202 -11.74 10.17 11.23
C MET A 202 -10.44 10.69 10.63
N GLU A 203 -10.40 10.96 9.31
CA GLU A 203 -9.23 11.57 8.66
C GLU A 203 -8.92 12.96 9.22
N ASP A 204 -9.94 13.78 9.46
CA ASP A 204 -9.78 15.12 10.03
C ASP A 204 -9.32 15.08 11.50
N GLU A 205 -9.82 14.13 12.29
CA GLU A 205 -9.39 13.87 13.68
C GLU A 205 -7.94 13.38 13.73
N THR A 206 -7.60 12.35 12.94
CA THR A 206 -6.24 11.79 12.86
C THR A 206 -5.23 12.85 12.45
N LYS A 207 -5.61 13.76 11.54
CA LYS A 207 -4.73 14.86 11.15
C LYS A 207 -4.39 15.76 12.34
N ARG A 208 -5.38 16.13 13.16
CA ARG A 208 -5.15 16.98 14.34
C ARG A 208 -4.24 16.29 15.35
N GLU A 209 -4.50 15.02 15.64
CA GLU A 209 -3.66 14.23 16.55
C GLU A 209 -2.20 14.15 16.07
N LEU A 210 -1.97 13.96 14.77
CA LEU A 210 -0.63 13.91 14.19
C LEU A 210 0.07 15.28 14.17
N ASP A 211 -0.68 16.38 14.05
CA ASP A 211 -0.14 17.74 14.11
C ASP A 211 0.21 18.14 15.58
N GLU A 212 -0.36 17.46 16.59
CA GLU A 212 -0.11 17.67 18.03
C GLU A 212 1.05 16.84 18.61
N MET A 213 1.56 15.84 17.87
CA MET A 213 2.67 14.97 18.27
C MET A 213 4.05 15.57 17.99
#